data_AF-A0A973LUV2-F1
#
_entry.id   AF-A0A973LUV2-F1
#
_cell.length_a   1.000
_cell.length_b   1.000
_cell.length_c   1.000
_cell.angle_alpha   90.00
_cell.angle_beta   90.00
_cell.angle_gamma   90.00
#
_symmetry.space_group_name_H-M   'P 1'
#
loop_
_entity.id
_entity.type
_entity.pdbx_description
1 polymer ?
#
loop_
_entity_poly.entity_id
_entity_poly.type
_entity_poly.pdbx_seq_one_letter_code
_entity_poly.pdbx_strand_id
1 'polypeptide(L)'
;MEIVFGVLGPVVAWDDEGGPIALKGPRHRAVLARLIIARRRVVPVSVLVEDLWTVPPPDAVGAVRTFVAALRRALEPGRPPRAPARLLVTEGPGYA
;
A
#
# COMPACT_ATOMS: atom_id res chain seq x y z
N MET A 1 -0.49 -8.67 15.87
CA MET A 1 -0.95 -8.37 14.51
C MET A 1 0.20 -8.52 13.53
N GLU A 2 0.37 -9.77 13.11
CA GLU A 2 1.08 -10.08 11.89
C GLU A 2 0.08 -9.99 10.72
N ILE A 3 0.57 -9.67 9.53
CA ILE A 3 -0.26 -9.67 8.31
C ILE A 3 0.44 -10.56 7.30
N VAL A 4 -0.31 -11.51 6.77
CA VAL A 4 0.15 -12.39 5.70
C VAL A 4 -0.33 -11.85 4.37
N PHE A 5 0.57 -11.78 3.38
CA PHE A 5 0.26 -11.34 2.02
C PHE A 5 0.39 -12.49 1.03
N GLY A 6 -0.61 -12.63 0.15
CA GLY A 6 -0.55 -13.51 -1.02
C GLY A 6 -0.29 -12.69 -2.28
N VAL A 7 0.72 -13.07 -3.07
CA VAL A 7 1.12 -12.35 -4.31
C VAL A 7 1.25 -13.25 -5.54
N LEU A 8 1.18 -14.58 -5.36
CA LEU A 8 1.21 -15.55 -6.46
C LEU A 8 -0.21 -15.76 -7.01
N GLY A 9 -0.76 -14.69 -7.57
CA GLY A 9 -2.17 -14.57 -7.94
C GLY A 9 -2.67 -13.15 -7.65
N PRO A 10 -3.98 -12.96 -7.44
CA PRO A 10 -4.50 -11.69 -6.95
C PRO A 10 -3.84 -11.31 -5.63
N VAL A 11 -3.47 -10.03 -5.47
CA VAL A 11 -2.91 -9.54 -4.20
C VAL A 11 -3.97 -9.59 -3.12
N VAL A 12 -3.71 -10.34 -2.07
CA VAL A 12 -4.62 -10.58 -0.94
C VAL A 12 -3.87 -10.45 0.38
N ALA A 13 -4.60 -10.17 1.45
CA ALA A 13 -4.03 -10.06 2.79
C ALA A 13 -4.96 -10.70 3.82
N TRP A 14 -4.36 -11.27 4.86
CA TRP A 14 -5.05 -11.84 6.02
C TRP A 14 -4.44 -11.30 7.32
N ASP A 15 -5.26 -11.15 8.35
CA ASP A 15 -4.80 -10.88 9.71
C ASP A 15 -4.22 -12.15 10.37
N ASP A 16 -3.78 -12.04 11.63
CA ASP A 16 -3.20 -13.12 12.40
C ASP A 16 -4.19 -14.22 12.80
N GLU A 17 -5.50 -13.96 12.69
CA GLU A 17 -6.58 -14.93 12.92
C GLU A 17 -7.02 -15.61 11.61
N GLY A 18 -6.41 -15.24 10.47
CA GLY A 18 -6.77 -15.74 9.14
C GLY A 18 -7.98 -15.02 8.51
N GLY A 19 -8.45 -13.93 9.12
CA GLY A 19 -9.51 -13.08 8.62
C GLY A 19 -9.07 -12.30 7.36
N PRO A 20 -9.86 -12.30 6.28
CA PRO A 20 -9.48 -11.60 5.05
C PRO A 20 -9.54 -10.08 5.21
N ILE A 21 -8.47 -9.38 4.81
CA ILE A 21 -8.39 -7.92 4.83
C ILE A 21 -8.75 -7.35 3.46
N ALA A 22 -9.74 -6.45 3.43
CA ALA A 22 -10.21 -5.82 2.20
C ALA A 22 -9.24 -4.74 1.67
N LEU A 23 -8.33 -5.12 0.78
CA LEU A 23 -7.31 -4.26 0.14
C LEU A 23 -7.84 -3.24 -0.89
N LYS A 24 -9.16 -2.99 -0.92
CA LYS A 24 -9.83 -2.07 -1.87
C LYS A 24 -9.57 -2.46 -3.34
N GLY A 25 -9.56 -1.47 -4.24
CA GLY A 25 -9.56 -1.68 -5.69
C GLY A 25 -8.22 -2.10 -6.30
N PRO A 26 -8.18 -2.44 -7.60
CA PRO A 26 -6.99 -2.94 -8.29
C PRO A 26 -5.74 -2.06 -8.14
N ARG A 27 -5.88 -0.73 -8.19
CA ARG A 27 -4.74 0.19 -8.03
C ARG A 27 -4.15 0.20 -6.62
N HIS A 28 -4.96 -0.03 -5.58
CA HIS A 28 -4.47 -0.16 -4.21
C HIS A 28 -3.63 -1.43 -4.08
N ARG A 29 -4.14 -2.54 -4.62
CA ARG A 29 -3.42 -3.80 -4.68
C ARG A 29 -2.10 -3.70 -5.45
N ALA A 30 -2.08 -2.96 -6.56
CA ALA A 30 -0.86 -2.73 -7.34
C ALA A 30 0.21 -1.95 -6.56
N VAL A 31 -0.17 -0.88 -5.85
CA VAL A 31 0.74 -0.16 -4.94
C VAL A 31 1.31 -1.12 -3.90
N LEU A 32 0.46 -1.91 -3.25
CA LEU A 32 0.89 -2.84 -2.22
C LEU A 32 1.86 -3.90 -2.77
N ALA A 33 1.53 -4.52 -3.91
CA ALA A 33 2.41 -5.48 -4.56
C ALA A 33 3.77 -4.86 -4.90
N ARG A 34 3.78 -3.64 -5.43
CA ARG A 34 5.01 -2.96 -5.80
C ARG A 34 5.93 -2.72 -4.60
N LEU A 35 5.35 -2.39 -3.44
CA LEU A 35 6.08 -2.22 -2.18
C LEU A 35 6.56 -3.57 -1.60
N ILE A 36 5.74 -4.62 -1.66
CA ILE A 36 6.14 -5.97 -1.25
C ILE A 36 7.36 -6.45 -2.06
N ILE A 37 7.34 -6.26 -3.38
CA ILE A 37 8.46 -6.58 -4.28
C ILE A 37 9.71 -5.79 -3.90
N ALA A 38 9.56 -4.53 -3.46
CA ALA A 38 10.68 -3.70 -3.06
C ALA A 38 11.39 -4.21 -1.79
N ARG A 39 10.76 -5.06 -0.98
CA ARG A 39 11.31 -5.70 0.24
C ARG A 39 11.86 -4.67 1.24
N ARG A 40 11.00 -3.80 1.77
CA ARG A 40 11.34 -2.74 2.75
C ARG A 40 12.36 -1.71 2.24
N ARG A 41 12.47 -1.55 0.93
CA ARG A 41 13.24 -0.45 0.32
C ARG A 41 12.26 0.63 -0.12
N VAL A 42 12.66 1.88 0.08
CA VAL A 42 11.88 3.05 -0.33
C VAL A 42 11.62 3.00 -1.83
N VAL A 43 10.35 3.05 -2.21
CA VAL A 43 9.90 3.28 -3.59
C VAL A 43 9.44 4.73 -3.71
N PRO A 44 10.13 5.58 -4.49
CA PRO A 44 9.71 6.96 -4.72
C PRO A 44 8.30 7.05 -5.29
N VAL A 45 7.56 8.10 -4.94
CA VAL A 45 6.18 8.27 -5.46
C VAL A 45 6.15 8.40 -6.99
N SER A 46 7.17 9.01 -7.61
CA SER A 46 7.28 9.09 -9.07
C SER A 46 7.34 7.71 -9.71
N VAL A 47 8.13 6.80 -9.15
CA VAL A 47 8.23 5.41 -9.62
C VAL A 47 6.90 4.68 -9.45
N LEU A 48 6.20 4.88 -8.33
CA LEU A 48 4.85 4.33 -8.16
C LEU A 48 3.87 4.86 -9.21
N VAL A 49 3.99 6.13 -9.60
CA VAL A 49 3.14 6.70 -10.67
C VAL A 49 3.47 6.05 -12.02
N GLU A 50 4.74 5.92 -12.36
CA GLU A 50 5.19 5.26 -13.60
C GLU A 50 4.73 3.80 -13.67
N ASP A 51 4.81 3.06 -12.57
CA ASP A 51 4.40 1.65 -12.50
C ASP A 51 2.87 1.46 -12.59
N LEU A 52 2.09 2.45 -12.15
CA LEU A 52 0.63 2.35 -12.08
C LEU A 52 -0.09 2.82 -13.34
N TRP A 53 0.53 3.71 -14.12
CA TRP A 53 -0.10 4.35 -15.27
C TRP A 53 0.86 4.53 -16.44
N THR A 54 0.44 4.10 -17.63
CA THR A 54 1.09 4.50 -18.89
C THR A 54 0.84 5.98 -19.19
N VAL A 55 -0.36 6.48 -18.89
CA VAL A 55 -0.72 7.90 -18.99
C VAL A 55 -1.31 8.33 -17.64
N PRO A 56 -0.55 9.06 -16.81
CA PRO A 56 -0.99 9.42 -15.47
C PRO A 56 -2.11 10.46 -15.49
N PRO A 57 -3.05 10.43 -14.53
CA PRO A 57 -4.00 11.52 -14.34
C PRO A 57 -3.29 12.80 -13.87
N PRO A 58 -3.93 13.99 -14.00
CA PRO A 58 -3.33 15.27 -13.62
C PRO A 58 -2.78 15.31 -12.18
N ASP A 59 -3.43 14.61 -11.23
CA ASP A 59 -2.97 14.47 -9.84
C ASP A 59 -2.68 13.01 -9.46
N ALA A 60 -1.77 12.37 -10.21
CA ALA A 60 -1.36 11.00 -9.93
C ALA A 60 -0.71 10.83 -8.55
N VAL A 61 0.05 11.83 -8.10
CA VAL A 61 0.69 11.84 -6.77
C VAL A 61 -0.37 11.85 -5.66
N GLY A 62 -1.40 12.68 -5.76
CA GLY A 62 -2.54 12.69 -4.84
C GLY A 62 -3.31 11.37 -4.85
N ALA A 63 -3.46 10.76 -6.02
CA ALA A 63 -4.07 9.43 -6.14
C ALA A 63 -3.26 8.35 -5.40
N VAL A 64 -1.93 8.30 -5.55
CA VAL A 64 -1.06 7.36 -4.81
C VAL A 64 -1.19 7.56 -3.31
N ARG A 65 -1.15 8.82 -2.84
CA ARG A 65 -1.33 9.16 -1.42
C ARG A 65 -2.67 8.66 -0.88
N THR A 66 -3.73 8.79 -1.68
CA THR A 66 -5.08 8.31 -1.34
C THR A 66 -5.10 6.79 -1.22
N PHE A 67 -4.47 6.08 -2.16
CA PHE A 67 -4.39 4.62 -2.12
C PHE A 67 -3.62 4.13 -0.89
N VAL A 68 -2.47 4.74 -0.58
CA VAL A 68 -1.68 4.40 0.62
C VAL A 68 -2.47 4.70 1.90
N ALA A 69 -3.19 5.82 1.96
CA ALA A 69 -4.02 6.14 3.12
C ALA A 69 -5.13 5.11 3.34
N ALA A 70 -5.79 4.66 2.28
CA ALA A 70 -6.80 3.61 2.34
C ALA A 70 -6.21 2.25 2.75
N LEU A 71 -5.04 1.89 2.23
CA LEU A 71 -4.32 0.67 2.63
C LEU A 71 -3.93 0.70 4.11
N ARG A 72 -3.37 1.82 4.61
CA ARG A 72 -3.05 1.98 6.04
C ARG A 72 -4.27 1.78 6.94
N ARG A 73 -5.44 2.29 6.54
CA ARG A 73 -6.69 2.08 7.29
C ARG A 73 -7.15 0.62 7.27
N ALA A 74 -6.95 -0.09 6.16
CA ALA A 74 -7.34 -1.49 6.03
C ALA A 74 -6.39 -2.42 6.79
N LEU A 75 -5.09 -2.18 6.71
CA LEU A 75 -4.04 -3.00 7.32
C LEU A 75 -3.82 -2.69 8.80
N GLU A 76 -4.09 -1.46 9.25
CA GLU A 76 -3.91 -1.05 10.64
C GLU A 76 -5.22 -0.49 11.24
N PRO A 77 -6.30 -1.29 11.34
CA PRO A 77 -7.62 -0.80 11.77
C PRO A 77 -7.63 -0.30 13.22
N GLY A 78 -6.80 -0.89 14.09
CA GLY A 78 -6.63 -0.48 15.49
C GLY A 78 -5.70 0.72 15.72
N ARG A 79 -5.15 1.33 14.65
CA ARG A 79 -4.20 2.43 14.78
C ARG A 79 -4.88 3.68 15.34
N PRO A 80 -4.40 4.26 16.46
CA PRO A 80 -4.98 5.47 17.01
C PRO A 80 -4.94 6.65 16.02
N PRO A 81 -5.88 7.61 16.13
CA PRO A 81 -5.85 8.83 15.35
C PRO A 81 -4.49 9.53 15.47
N ARG A 82 -3.93 9.98 14.34
CA ARG A 82 -2.63 10.69 14.26
C ARG A 82 -1.40 9.86 14.66
N ALA A 83 -1.54 8.57 14.98
CA ALA A 83 -0.38 7.70 15.17
C ALA A 83 0.31 7.40 13.83
N PRO A 84 1.64 7.27 13.80
CA PRO A 84 2.37 6.90 12.59
C PRO A 84 1.96 5.50 12.12
N ALA A 85 1.91 5.30 10.80
CA ALA A 85 1.74 3.97 10.21
C ALA A 85 2.99 3.12 10.46
N ARG A 86 2.81 1.83 10.72
CA ARG A 86 3.93 0.90 10.98
C ARG A 86 4.23 -0.01 9.80
N LEU A 87 3.23 -0.33 8.97
CA LEU A 87 3.39 -1.29 7.88
C LEU A 87 3.73 -0.66 6.54
N LEU A 88 3.12 0.48 6.24
CA LEU A 88 3.41 1.28 5.05
C LEU A 88 3.94 2.61 5.53
N VAL A 89 5.26 2.78 5.61
CA VAL A 89 5.90 3.96 6.18
C VAL A 89 6.14 4.99 5.08
N THR A 90 6.03 6.27 5.42
CA THR A 90 6.49 7.33 4.53
C THR A 90 7.94 7.62 4.86
N GLU A 91 8.82 7.43 3.87
CA GLU A 91 10.26 7.56 4.05
C GLU A 91 10.84 8.34 2.88
N GLY A 92 11.50 9.46 3.18
CA GLY A 92 12.04 10.38 2.18
C GLY A 92 10.99 10.75 1.10
N PRO A 93 11.29 10.53 -0.19
CA PRO A 93 10.40 10.89 -1.30
C PRO A 93 9.31 9.84 -1.58
N GLY A 94 9.18 8.80 -0.75
CA GLY A 94 8.44 7.59 -1.11
C GLY A 94 7.80 6.84 0.06
N TYR A 95 7.57 5.54 -0.18
CA TYR A 95 7.01 4.61 0.77
C TYR A 95 7.84 3.34 0.87
N ALA A 96 7.88 2.73 2.05
CA ALA A 96 8.54 1.45 2.33
C ALA A 96 7.60 0.53 3.13
#